data_AF-A0A8S0FVI2-F1
#
_entry.id   AF-A0A8S0FVI2-F1
#
_cell.length_a   1.000
_cell.length_b   1.000
_cell.length_c   1.000
_cell.angle_alpha   90.00
_cell.angle_beta   90.00
_cell.angle_gamma   90.00
#
_symmetry.space_group_name_H-M   'P 1'
#
loop_
_entity.id
_entity.type
_entity.pdbx_description
1 polymer ?
#
loop_
_entity_poly.entity_id
_entity_poly.type
_entity_poly.pdbx_seq_one_letter_code
_entity_poly.pdbx_strand_id
1 'polypeptide(L)'
;MDDETLFEFYDQRISHDVISARHFDSWWKKVSRETPDLLNFEKSMLIKEGAEKISKLDYPNFWHQGNLKLRLSYQFEPGADADGVTVHIPLPLLNQVEESGFEWQIPGLRRELIIALIKSLPKPVRRNFVPAPNYAEAFLGRVTPLELPLLDSLERELRRMTGVTVASPASATI
;
A
#
# COMPACT_ATOMS: atom_id res chain seq x y z
N MET A 1 -0.63 8.50 -7.60
CA MET A 1 -0.14 9.36 -8.70
C MET A 1 1.30 9.68 -8.36
N ASP A 2 2.23 9.46 -9.28
CA ASP A 2 3.63 9.85 -9.12
C ASP A 2 3.86 11.24 -9.74
N ASP A 3 4.94 11.89 -9.34
CA ASP A 3 5.29 13.25 -9.78
C ASP A 3 5.50 13.33 -11.31
N GLU A 4 5.95 12.24 -11.93
CA GLU A 4 6.16 12.14 -13.38
C GLU A 4 4.85 12.22 -14.16
N THR A 5 3.78 11.55 -13.72
CA THR A 5 2.46 11.66 -14.36
C THR A 5 1.87 13.06 -14.20
N LEU A 6 2.09 13.69 -13.03
CA LEU A 6 1.65 15.06 -12.79
C LEU A 6 2.39 16.05 -13.69
N PHE A 7 3.70 15.84 -13.87
CA PHE A 7 4.52 16.63 -14.77
C PHE A 7 4.04 16.52 -16.21
N GLU A 8 3.91 15.30 -16.75
CA GLU A 8 3.44 15.08 -18.13
C GLU A 8 2.05 15.68 -18.39
N PHE A 9 1.16 15.61 -17.40
CA PHE A 9 -0.18 16.20 -17.49
C PHE A 9 -0.14 17.71 -17.77
N TYR A 10 0.71 18.44 -17.04
CA TYR A 10 0.85 19.88 -17.19
C TYR A 10 1.69 20.26 -18.41
N ASP A 11 2.76 19.52 -18.70
CA ASP A 11 3.64 19.75 -19.86
C ASP A 11 2.87 19.68 -21.19
N GLN A 12 1.92 18.75 -21.31
CA GLN A 12 1.05 18.65 -22.49
C GLN A 12 0.07 19.82 -22.67
N ARG A 13 -0.24 20.57 -21.60
CA ARG A 13 -1.32 21.57 -21.57
C ARG A 13 -0.82 23.00 -21.49
N ILE A 14 0.31 23.22 -20.84
CA ILE A 14 0.92 24.53 -20.70
C ILE A 14 1.70 24.85 -21.98
N SER A 15 1.48 26.03 -22.56
CA SER A 15 2.23 26.43 -23.76
C SER A 15 3.73 26.50 -23.47
N HIS A 16 4.55 26.06 -24.42
CA HIS A 16 6.02 26.11 -24.35
C HIS A 16 6.58 27.54 -24.22
N ASP A 17 5.77 28.56 -24.54
CA ASP A 17 6.13 29.98 -24.36
C ASP A 17 6.08 30.42 -22.87
N VAL A 18 5.52 29.58 -22.00
CA VAL A 18 5.40 29.82 -20.56
C VAL A 18 6.69 29.42 -19.85
N ILE A 19 7.65 30.35 -19.86
CA ILE A 19 8.97 30.17 -19.23
C ILE A 19 9.12 30.91 -17.89
N SER A 20 8.06 31.58 -17.41
CA SER A 20 8.07 32.31 -16.14
C SER A 20 6.66 32.41 -15.54
N ALA A 21 6.57 32.69 -14.24
CA ALA A 21 5.29 32.91 -13.56
C ALA A 21 4.46 34.04 -14.20
N ARG A 22 5.12 35.12 -14.67
CA ARG A 22 4.43 36.21 -15.39
C ARG A 22 3.85 35.76 -16.74
N HIS A 23 4.55 34.88 -17.45
CA HIS A 23 4.05 34.31 -18.70
C HIS A 23 2.86 33.38 -18.41
N PHE A 24 2.96 32.57 -17.35
CA PHE A 24 1.90 31.68 -16.91
C PHE A 24 0.62 32.46 -16.58
N ASP A 25 0.70 33.50 -15.75
CA ASP A 25 -0.47 34.31 -15.37
C ASP A 25 -1.15 34.96 -16.58
N SER A 26 -0.35 35.45 -17.53
CA SER A 26 -0.85 36.11 -18.73
C SER A 26 -1.52 35.12 -19.69
N TRP A 27 -0.94 33.93 -19.83
CA TRP A 27 -1.49 32.83 -20.61
C TRP A 27 -2.78 32.28 -19.96
N TRP A 28 -2.74 31.99 -18.66
CA TRP A 28 -3.88 31.43 -17.93
C TRP A 28 -5.08 32.38 -17.92
N LYS A 29 -4.88 33.69 -17.77
CA LYS A 29 -5.96 34.70 -17.87
C LYS A 29 -6.72 34.69 -19.19
N LYS A 30 -6.07 34.28 -20.28
CA LYS A 30 -6.70 34.16 -21.60
C LYS A 30 -7.41 32.82 -21.72
N VAL A 31 -6.69 31.74 -21.44
CA VAL A 31 -7.16 30.36 -21.65
C VAL A 31 -8.29 29.98 -20.69
N SER A 32 -8.23 30.40 -19.43
CA SER A 32 -9.28 30.11 -18.43
C SER A 32 -10.65 30.72 -18.78
N ARG A 33 -10.72 31.71 -19.67
CA ARG A 33 -12.00 32.26 -20.15
C ARG A 33 -12.71 31.34 -21.13
N GLU A 34 -11.95 30.54 -21.87
CA GLU A 34 -12.46 29.61 -22.87
C GLU A 34 -12.56 28.20 -22.29
N THR A 35 -11.55 27.79 -21.50
CA THR A 35 -11.44 26.46 -20.90
C THR A 35 -11.02 26.60 -19.43
N PRO A 36 -11.94 26.97 -18.52
CA PRO A 36 -11.63 27.21 -17.10
C PRO A 36 -11.07 25.97 -16.40
N ASP A 37 -11.46 24.78 -16.86
CA ASP A 37 -11.08 23.50 -16.29
C ASP A 37 -9.84 22.87 -16.94
N LEU A 38 -9.13 23.58 -17.85
CA LEU A 38 -8.02 23.00 -18.61
C LEU A 38 -6.93 22.40 -17.72
N LEU A 39 -6.62 23.06 -16.60
CA LEU A 39 -5.63 22.60 -15.62
C LEU A 39 -6.25 21.84 -14.45
N ASN A 40 -7.58 21.67 -14.45
CA ASN A 40 -8.25 20.91 -13.39
C ASN A 40 -7.98 19.43 -13.61
N PHE A 41 -7.57 18.77 -12.53
CA PHE A 41 -7.44 17.33 -12.52
C PHE A 41 -8.83 16.73 -12.29
N GLU A 42 -9.40 16.09 -13.31
CA GLU A 42 -10.63 15.32 -13.09
C GLU A 42 -10.33 14.06 -12.29
N LYS A 43 -11.29 13.67 -11.43
CA LYS A 43 -11.19 12.44 -10.63
C LYS A 43 -11.03 11.18 -11.50
N SER A 44 -11.54 11.22 -12.72
CA SER A 44 -11.37 10.19 -13.77
C SER A 44 -9.91 10.01 -14.19
N MET A 45 -9.11 11.09 -14.19
CA MET A 45 -7.68 11.08 -14.58
C MET A 45 -6.75 10.61 -13.45
N LEU A 46 -7.24 10.56 -12.21
CA LEU A 46 -6.53 9.93 -11.09
C LEU A 46 -6.55 8.40 -11.15
N ILE A 47 -7.42 7.83 -11.98
CA ILE A 47 -7.56 6.40 -12.20
C ILE A 47 -6.55 6.01 -13.30
N LYS A 48 -5.27 5.83 -12.93
CA LYS A 48 -4.29 5.18 -13.82
C LYS A 48 -4.87 3.85 -14.31
N GLU A 49 -4.58 3.47 -15.56
CA GLU A 49 -4.77 2.10 -16.05
C GLU A 49 -4.11 1.12 -15.06
N GLY A 50 -4.93 0.41 -14.27
CA GLY A 50 -4.51 -0.39 -13.12
C GLY A 50 -5.30 -0.13 -11.83
N ALA A 51 -5.96 1.02 -11.71
CA ALA A 51 -6.83 1.35 -10.58
C ALA A 51 -8.17 0.58 -10.59
N GLU A 52 -8.49 -0.17 -11.65
CA GLU A 52 -9.60 -1.13 -11.66
C GLU A 52 -9.45 -2.25 -10.61
N LYS A 53 -8.25 -2.44 -10.03
CA LYS A 53 -7.99 -3.48 -9.02
C LYS A 53 -8.01 -3.00 -7.57
N ILE A 54 -8.06 -1.69 -7.30
CA ILE A 54 -8.04 -1.18 -5.92
C ILE A 54 -9.49 -0.95 -5.48
N SER A 55 -10.04 -1.95 -4.80
CA SER A 55 -11.36 -1.86 -4.19
C SER A 55 -11.30 -1.02 -2.91
N LYS A 56 -12.42 -0.37 -2.54
CA LYS A 56 -12.57 0.19 -1.19
C LYS A 56 -12.38 -0.86 -0.08
N LEU A 57 -12.53 -2.14 -0.42
CA LEU A 57 -12.27 -3.25 0.49
C LEU A 57 -10.78 -3.42 0.79
N ASP A 58 -9.89 -2.95 -0.09
CA ASP A 58 -8.44 -3.04 0.10
C ASP A 58 -7.92 -2.01 1.11
N TYR A 59 -8.63 -0.88 1.25
CA TYR A 59 -8.32 0.21 2.18
C TYR A 59 -9.54 0.51 3.05
N PRO A 60 -9.89 -0.39 3.99
CA PRO A 60 -11.09 -0.25 4.80
C PRO A 60 -11.01 0.95 5.74
N ASN A 61 -12.15 1.56 6.07
CA ASN A 61 -12.21 2.62 7.08
C ASN A 61 -12.12 2.07 8.52
N PHE A 62 -12.30 0.77 8.70
CA PHE A 62 -12.34 0.13 10.01
C PHE A 62 -11.61 -1.21 9.99
N TRP A 63 -10.87 -1.47 11.07
CA TRP A 63 -10.37 -2.78 11.43
C TRP A 63 -11.36 -3.48 12.35
N HIS A 64 -11.53 -4.79 12.15
CA HIS A 64 -12.44 -5.61 12.93
C HIS A 64 -11.66 -6.72 13.64
N GLN A 65 -11.85 -6.83 14.96
CA GLN A 65 -11.28 -7.90 15.78
C GLN A 65 -12.35 -8.37 16.76
N GLY A 66 -12.88 -9.58 16.53
CA GLY A 66 -14.06 -10.05 17.27
C GLY A 66 -15.23 -9.07 17.15
N ASN A 67 -15.67 -8.53 18.28
CA ASN A 67 -16.73 -7.52 18.36
C ASN A 67 -16.21 -6.07 18.26
N LEU A 68 -14.89 -5.84 18.23
CA LEU A 68 -14.31 -4.52 18.15
C LEU A 68 -14.36 -3.98 16.72
N LYS A 69 -14.67 -2.69 16.61
CA LYS A 69 -14.62 -1.92 15.36
C LYS A 69 -13.74 -0.70 15.59
N LEU A 70 -12.51 -0.76 15.10
CA LEU A 70 -11.48 0.26 15.31
C LEU A 70 -11.33 1.09 14.05
N ARG A 71 -11.29 2.42 14.17
CA ARG A 71 -11.15 3.31 13.01
C ARG A 71 -9.73 3.24 12.45
N LEU A 72 -9.60 3.27 11.13
CA LEU A 72 -8.34 3.39 10.42
C LEU A 72 -8.16 4.81 9.86
N SER A 73 -6.93 5.29 9.84
CA SER A 73 -6.51 6.44 9.03
C SER A 73 -5.25 6.11 8.25
N TYR A 74 -5.09 6.78 7.12
CA TYR A 74 -3.99 6.56 6.18
C TYR A 74 -3.27 7.87 5.93
N GLN A 75 -1.94 7.83 5.99
CA GLN A 75 -1.08 8.92 5.62
C GLN A 75 0.01 8.37 4.70
N PHE A 76 0.30 9.09 3.62
CA PHE A 76 1.34 8.70 2.66
C PHE A 76 2.34 9.85 2.58
N GLU A 77 3.10 10.01 3.66
CA GLU A 77 4.07 11.09 3.82
C GLU A 77 5.36 10.50 4.40
N PRO A 78 6.25 9.99 3.53
CA PRO A 78 7.50 9.40 3.96
C PRO A 78 8.29 10.31 4.91
N GLY A 79 8.59 9.80 6.11
CA GLY A 79 9.33 10.53 7.14
C GLY A 79 8.47 11.19 8.22
N ALA A 80 7.13 11.14 8.13
CA ALA A 80 6.23 11.49 9.23
C ALA A 80 6.02 10.30 10.19
N ASP A 81 5.83 10.57 11.48
CA ASP A 81 5.59 9.53 12.51
C ASP A 81 4.34 8.68 12.23
N ALA A 82 3.35 9.26 11.53
CA ALA A 82 2.09 8.61 11.20
C ALA A 82 2.04 8.08 9.76
N ASP A 83 3.17 8.05 9.05
CA ASP A 83 3.26 7.49 7.70
C ASP A 83 2.80 6.02 7.68
N GLY A 84 1.93 5.69 6.72
CA GLY A 84 1.30 4.38 6.60
C GLY A 84 -0.11 4.30 7.20
N VAL A 85 -0.37 3.22 7.93
CA VAL A 85 -1.70 2.85 8.44
C VAL A 85 -1.74 3.02 9.95
N THR A 86 -2.67 3.83 10.44
CA THR A 86 -2.87 4.07 11.86
C THR A 86 -4.21 3.51 12.31
N VAL A 87 -4.19 2.68 13.34
CA VAL A 87 -5.39 2.16 14.02
C VAL A 87 -5.67 3.01 15.25
N HIS A 88 -6.87 3.56 15.33
CA HIS A 88 -7.32 4.37 16.47
C HIS A 88 -7.98 3.47 17.51
N ILE A 89 -7.31 3.29 18.65
CA ILE A 89 -7.80 2.47 19.77
C ILE A 89 -8.31 3.39 20.89
N PRO A 90 -9.63 3.43 21.15
CA PRO A 90 -10.16 4.12 22.32
C PRO A 90 -9.61 3.52 23.61
N LEU A 91 -9.17 4.37 24.55
CA LEU A 91 -8.61 3.92 25.82
C LEU A 91 -9.48 2.89 26.58
N PRO A 92 -10.83 3.00 26.60
CA PRO A 92 -11.68 1.99 27.25
C PRO A 92 -11.67 0.60 26.58
N LEU A 93 -11.21 0.50 25.33
CA LEU A 93 -11.10 -0.76 24.58
C LEU A 93 -9.69 -1.32 24.58
N LEU A 94 -8.70 -0.57 25.09
CA LEU A 94 -7.28 -0.93 24.98
C LEU A 94 -6.97 -2.31 25.57
N ASN A 95 -7.59 -2.66 26.70
CA ASN A 95 -7.41 -3.95 27.37
C ASN A 95 -8.15 -5.12 26.69
N GLN A 96 -8.98 -4.84 25.68
CA GLN A 96 -9.71 -5.84 24.89
C GLN A 96 -9.06 -6.08 23.53
N VAL A 97 -8.14 -5.21 23.11
CA VAL A 97 -7.43 -5.37 21.84
C VAL A 97 -6.33 -6.41 22.01
N GLU A 98 -6.31 -7.37 21.10
CA GLU A 98 -5.21 -8.32 20.96
C GLU A 98 -4.25 -7.85 19.87
N GLU A 99 -2.96 -8.18 20.01
CA GLU A 99 -1.98 -7.94 18.95
C GLU A 99 -2.22 -8.84 17.72
N SER A 100 -2.92 -9.95 17.92
CA SER A 100 -3.22 -10.96 16.91
C SER A 100 -3.95 -10.36 15.70
N GLY A 101 -3.46 -10.69 14.50
CA GLY A 101 -4.06 -10.24 13.24
C GLY A 101 -3.53 -8.92 12.69
N PHE A 102 -3.05 -7.97 13.51
CA PHE A 102 -2.50 -6.69 12.98
C PHE A 102 -1.28 -6.90 12.07
N GLU A 103 -0.50 -7.94 12.35
CA GLU A 103 0.61 -8.38 11.50
C GLU A 103 0.20 -8.62 10.04
N TRP A 104 -1.06 -9.00 9.77
CA TRP A 104 -1.54 -9.22 8.41
C TRP A 104 -1.70 -7.94 7.62
N GLN A 105 -1.71 -6.78 8.28
CA GLN A 105 -1.97 -5.49 7.66
C GLN A 105 -3.32 -5.43 6.89
N ILE A 106 -3.68 -4.24 6.40
CA ILE A 106 -4.84 -4.08 5.51
C ILE A 106 -4.65 -4.82 4.18
N PRO A 107 -5.74 -5.25 3.51
CA PRO A 107 -5.63 -6.06 2.29
C PRO A 107 -4.81 -5.39 1.17
N GLY A 108 -4.94 -4.07 1.00
CA GLY A 108 -4.22 -3.32 -0.04
C GLY A 108 -2.70 -3.26 0.12
N LEU A 109 -2.17 -3.53 1.32
CA LEU A 109 -0.73 -3.51 1.59
C LEU A 109 -0.15 -4.90 1.88
N ARG A 110 -0.98 -5.94 1.97
CA ARG A 110 -0.55 -7.32 2.26
C ARG A 110 0.51 -7.82 1.31
N ARG A 111 0.29 -7.62 0.01
CA ARG A 111 1.21 -8.06 -1.03
C ARG A 111 2.61 -7.50 -0.82
N GLU A 112 2.71 -6.17 -0.64
CA GLU A 112 3.99 -5.51 -0.44
C GLU A 112 4.65 -5.91 0.88
N LEU A 113 3.86 -6.10 1.95
CA LEU A 113 4.35 -6.66 3.21
C LEU A 113 4.98 -8.05 3.00
N ILE A 114 4.30 -8.97 2.31
CA ILE A 114 4.84 -10.32 2.06
C ILE A 114 6.10 -10.27 1.20
N ILE A 115 6.14 -9.43 0.17
CA ILE A 115 7.34 -9.24 -0.66
C ILE A 115 8.50 -8.73 0.20
N ALA A 116 8.25 -7.75 1.08
CA ALA A 116 9.26 -7.21 1.98
C ALA A 116 9.78 -8.28 2.95
N LEU A 117 8.90 -9.09 3.52
CA LEU A 117 9.26 -10.22 4.40
C LEU A 117 10.11 -11.26 3.67
N ILE A 118 9.76 -11.64 2.44
CA ILE A 118 10.59 -12.57 1.63
C ILE A 118 11.97 -11.94 1.35
N LYS A 119 12.01 -10.64 1.05
CA LYS A 119 13.25 -9.91 0.78
C LYS A 119 14.13 -9.74 2.03
N SER A 120 13.55 -9.69 3.22
CA SER A 120 14.31 -9.56 4.48
C SER A 120 14.97 -10.87 4.91
N LEU A 121 14.60 -12.01 4.33
CA LEU A 121 15.22 -13.31 4.64
C LEU A 121 16.74 -13.31 4.38
N PRO A 122 17.52 -14.10 5.14
CA PRO A 122 18.94 -14.29 4.89
C PRO A 122 19.23 -14.72 3.45
N LYS A 123 20.32 -14.20 2.87
CA LYS A 123 20.69 -14.44 1.46
C LYS A 123 20.62 -15.92 1.03
N PRO A 124 21.08 -16.92 1.82
CA PRO A 124 21.02 -18.33 1.42
C PRO A 124 19.60 -18.89 1.31
N VAL A 125 18.65 -18.32 2.06
CA VAL A 125 17.24 -18.72 2.09
C VAL A 125 16.46 -17.95 1.03
N ARG A 126 16.65 -16.63 0.95
CA ARG A 126 15.97 -15.73 0.01
C ARG A 126 16.11 -16.14 -1.46
N ARG A 127 17.26 -16.68 -1.87
CA ARG A 127 17.50 -17.12 -3.25
C ARG A 127 16.54 -18.20 -3.75
N ASN A 128 15.87 -18.93 -2.86
CA ASN A 128 14.86 -19.93 -3.22
C ASN A 128 13.52 -19.30 -3.60
N PHE A 129 13.33 -18.01 -3.32
CA PHE A 129 12.06 -17.30 -3.49
C PHE A 129 12.17 -16.19 -4.54
N VAL A 130 12.95 -16.41 -5.59
CA VAL A 130 13.12 -15.45 -6.69
C VAL A 130 12.29 -15.90 -7.89
N PRO A 131 11.41 -15.05 -8.47
CA PRO A 131 11.09 -13.67 -8.07
C PRO A 131 10.16 -13.59 -6.85
N ALA A 132 10.49 -12.77 -5.84
CA ALA A 132 9.69 -12.62 -4.62
C ALA A 132 8.20 -12.27 -4.86
N PRO A 133 7.86 -11.40 -5.83
CA PRO A 133 6.46 -11.13 -6.15
C PRO A 133 5.66 -12.37 -6.51
N ASN A 134 6.23 -13.31 -7.28
CA ASN A 134 5.52 -14.53 -7.69
C ASN A 134 5.15 -15.41 -6.49
N TYR A 135 6.05 -15.51 -5.51
CA TYR A 135 5.80 -16.26 -4.28
C TYR A 135 4.79 -15.56 -3.38
N ALA A 136 4.81 -14.22 -3.31
CA ALA A 136 3.81 -13.46 -2.57
C ALA A 136 2.40 -13.65 -3.13
N GLU A 137 2.24 -13.59 -4.46
CA GLU A 137 0.96 -13.87 -5.13
C GLU A 137 0.50 -15.31 -4.90
N ALA A 138 1.42 -16.28 -5.05
CA ALA A 138 1.12 -17.68 -4.81
C ALA A 138 0.72 -17.96 -3.35
N PHE A 139 1.31 -17.25 -2.40
CA PHE A 139 0.95 -17.30 -0.98
C PHE A 139 -0.47 -16.75 -0.76
N LEU A 140 -0.74 -15.53 -1.21
CA LEU A 140 -2.04 -14.88 -1.04
C LEU A 140 -3.18 -15.64 -1.72
N GLY A 141 -2.90 -16.34 -2.83
CA GLY A 141 -3.88 -17.20 -3.50
C GLY A 141 -4.19 -18.53 -2.80
N ARG A 142 -3.46 -18.89 -1.73
CA ARG A 142 -3.61 -20.18 -1.02
C ARG A 142 -4.07 -20.04 0.42
N VAL A 143 -3.88 -18.89 1.04
CA VAL A 143 -4.22 -18.67 2.45
C VAL A 143 -5.55 -17.96 2.59
N THR A 144 -6.28 -18.31 3.65
CA THR A 144 -7.31 -17.44 4.20
C THR A 144 -6.66 -16.52 5.23
N PRO A 145 -6.67 -15.19 5.04
CA PRO A 145 -6.11 -14.27 6.03
C PRO A 145 -6.76 -14.43 7.41
N LEU A 146 -5.98 -14.20 8.47
CA LEU A 146 -6.41 -14.21 9.88
C LEU A 146 -6.81 -15.58 10.46
N GLU A 147 -6.76 -16.67 9.70
CA GLU A 147 -6.95 -18.02 10.26
C GLU A 147 -5.78 -18.47 11.14
N LEU A 148 -4.58 -17.98 10.84
CA LEU A 148 -3.35 -18.25 11.56
C LEU A 148 -2.49 -16.99 11.63
N PRO A 149 -1.51 -16.94 12.55
CA PRO A 149 -0.51 -15.89 12.53
C PRO A 149 0.17 -15.77 11.16
N LEU A 150 0.51 -14.54 10.76
CA LEU A 150 1.05 -14.26 9.43
C LEU A 150 2.34 -15.03 9.17
N LEU A 151 3.28 -14.97 10.12
CA LEU A 151 4.58 -15.62 9.97
C LEU A 151 4.46 -17.14 9.93
N ASP A 152 3.57 -17.72 10.76
CA ASP A 152 3.31 -19.17 10.77
C ASP A 152 2.70 -19.63 9.43
N SER A 153 1.75 -18.84 8.92
CA SER A 153 1.15 -19.08 7.60
C SER A 153 2.21 -19.03 6.50
N LEU A 154 3.08 -18.01 6.55
CA LEU A 154 4.13 -17.79 5.56
C LEU A 154 5.17 -18.91 5.60
N GLU A 155 5.64 -19.31 6.77
CA GLU A 155 6.55 -20.45 6.96
C GLU A 155 5.94 -21.72 6.36
N ARG A 156 4.70 -22.03 6.73
CA ARG A 156 3.99 -23.23 6.26
C ARG A 156 3.88 -23.27 4.74
N GLU A 157 3.42 -22.18 4.13
CA GLU A 157 3.15 -22.15 2.70
C GLU A 157 4.42 -22.04 1.86
N LEU A 158 5.42 -21.25 2.28
CA LEU A 158 6.71 -21.19 1.58
C LEU A 158 7.44 -22.54 1.60
N ARG A 159 7.34 -23.28 2.72
CA ARG A 159 7.86 -24.64 2.82
C ARG A 159 7.11 -25.60 1.90
N ARG A 160 5.77 -25.49 1.79
CA ARG A 160 4.98 -26.30 0.84
C ARG A 160 5.35 -26.02 -0.62
N MET A 161 5.68 -24.77 -0.95
CA MET A 161 6.04 -24.38 -2.32
C MET A 161 7.45 -24.83 -2.73
N THR A 162 8.42 -24.83 -1.80
CA THR A 162 9.84 -24.97 -2.14
C THR A 162 10.55 -26.14 -1.45
N GLY A 163 9.95 -26.72 -0.41
CA GLY A 163 10.59 -27.70 0.48
C GLY A 163 11.57 -27.09 1.48
N VAL A 164 11.88 -25.79 1.39
CA VAL A 164 12.83 -25.10 2.27
C VAL A 164 12.14 -24.65 3.55
N THR A 165 12.73 -24.98 4.70
CA THR A 165 12.30 -24.46 6.00
C THR A 165 12.82 -23.04 6.18
N VAL A 166 11.91 -22.11 6.46
CA VAL A 166 12.24 -20.74 6.85
C VAL A 166 12.06 -20.68 8.36
N ALA A 167 13.14 -20.54 9.12
CA ALA A 167 13.01 -20.43 10.57
C ALA A 167 12.34 -19.10 10.93
N SER A 168 11.25 -19.15 11.70
CA SER A 168 10.65 -17.95 12.28
C SER A 168 11.63 -17.31 13.29
N PRO A 169 11.81 -15.97 13.27
CA PRO A 169 12.56 -15.29 14.33
C PRO A 169 11.95 -15.49 15.71
N ALA A 170 10.66 -15.83 15.82
CA ALA A 170 10.01 -16.19 17.08
C ALA A 170 10.47 -17.53 17.66
N SER A 171 11.07 -18.40 16.85
CA SER A 171 11.66 -19.67 17.31
C SER A 171 13.05 -19.52 17.95
N ALA A 172 13.62 -18.30 17.95
CA ALA A 172 14.94 -18.02 18.49
C ALA A 172 14.94 -17.56 19.96
N THR A 173 13.90 -17.89 20.73
CA THR A 173 13.88 -17.69 22.19
C THR A 173 13.60 -19.01 22.88
N ILE A 174 14.69 -19.69 23.27
CA ILE A 174 14.79 -20.55 24.45
C ILE A 174 16.09 -20.16 25.15
#